data_AF-A0AAD4PVW2-F1
#
_entry.id   AF-A0AAD4PVW2-F1
#
_cell.length_a   1.000
_cell.length_b   1.000
_cell.length_c   1.000
_cell.angle_alpha   90.00
_cell.angle_beta   90.00
_cell.angle_gamma   90.00
#
_symmetry.space_group_name_H-M   'P 1'
#
loop_
_entity.id
_entity.type
_entity.pdbx_description
1 polymer ?
#
loop_
_entity_poly.entity_id
_entity_poly.type
_entity_poly.pdbx_seq_one_letter_code
_entity_poly.pdbx_strand_id
1 'polypeptide(L)'
;MPKSSNLEPSPRICASKLAYKTVNEIWDHKELIYKIFDSPPAQDVTELDEFVFVIRKRIDRNTSEVTDYIDIKSPGLRDILRMVLKDIRTAGLESEKPATEQNLLYHFLPDLKDYAGRNSENEVLTDTELHLNLLIQHLEDAYQSISDQLDSLLSHGKITWDLLSALFKPGTLVFMVCPSTGLPRCVRYNFGEEKRTVRNGPCFHINSQYFDFDGDAFGEFAVEYIEDIKFSDSAFDMLTIPEDKKKVIKSLTESRVSATNEAGFDDIIVGKGQGIIICLHGPPGTGKTLTAEAMAERLQRPLYSVSAGDLSTNAEELDVQLTRAFRIASDWKALERNRLVATFLRTMEYYNGIFFLTTNMLENFDEAILDRIQLNLRYDNLNPSARRKVFEHFLEEVKACVAETDIEIFAEIALNGRQIKNIVKIAYNVAMCENMTTRANHIRTALTANGHSIPTQVTRLSDDTLYD
;
A
#
# COMPACT_ATOMS: atom_id res chain seq x y z
N MET A 1 -66.90 -41.69 22.53
CA MET A 1 -66.74 -40.63 21.52
C MET A 1 -65.33 -40.71 20.98
N PRO A 2 -65.11 -40.94 19.67
CA PRO A 2 -63.77 -41.09 19.12
C PRO A 2 -63.08 -39.72 19.05
N LYS A 3 -61.77 -39.74 19.33
CA LYS A 3 -60.87 -38.60 19.35
C LYS A 3 -60.62 -38.10 17.92
N SER A 4 -60.63 -36.77 17.77
CA SER A 4 -60.22 -36.04 16.58
C SER A 4 -58.79 -36.42 16.17
N SER A 5 -58.62 -36.72 14.88
CA SER A 5 -57.36 -36.94 14.19
C SER A 5 -56.50 -35.67 14.19
N ASN A 6 -55.33 -35.71 14.83
CA ASN A 6 -54.25 -34.78 14.55
C ASN A 6 -53.64 -35.16 13.21
N LEU A 7 -53.87 -34.33 12.18
CA LEU A 7 -53.11 -34.37 10.93
C LEU A 7 -51.69 -33.88 11.21
N GLU A 8 -50.69 -34.70 10.94
CA GLU A 8 -49.30 -34.23 10.83
C GLU A 8 -49.19 -33.28 9.63
N PRO A 9 -48.46 -32.15 9.75
CA PRO A 9 -48.27 -31.24 8.63
C PRO A 9 -47.44 -31.91 7.53
N SER A 10 -47.92 -31.81 6.29
CA SER A 10 -47.21 -32.26 5.08
C SER A 10 -45.78 -31.72 5.00
N PRO A 11 -44.81 -32.46 4.43
CA PRO A 11 -43.43 -32.00 4.32
C PRO A 11 -43.36 -30.71 3.49
N ARG A 12 -42.81 -29.64 4.08
CA ARG A 12 -42.61 -28.34 3.45
C ARG A 12 -41.51 -28.45 2.38
N ILE A 13 -41.79 -28.01 1.15
CA ILE A 13 -40.89 -28.11 -0.01
C ILE A 13 -40.21 -26.75 -0.24
N CYS A 14 -38.88 -26.77 -0.41
CA CYS A 14 -38.10 -25.55 -0.68
C CYS A 14 -38.52 -24.89 -2.01
N ALA A 15 -38.58 -23.56 -2.05
CA ALA A 15 -38.99 -22.78 -3.22
C ALA A 15 -40.34 -23.20 -3.83
N SER A 16 -41.28 -23.69 -3.01
CA SER A 16 -42.62 -24.07 -3.43
C SER A 16 -43.56 -22.88 -3.67
N LYS A 17 -43.22 -21.70 -3.13
CA LYS A 17 -43.92 -20.44 -3.36
C LYS A 17 -43.10 -19.59 -4.32
N LEU A 18 -43.66 -19.28 -5.50
CA LEU A 18 -43.11 -18.33 -6.47
C LEU A 18 -43.24 -16.88 -5.95
N ALA A 19 -42.48 -16.59 -4.90
CA ALA A 19 -42.40 -15.29 -4.25
C ALA A 19 -41.07 -15.19 -3.51
N TYR A 20 -40.68 -13.97 -3.15
CA TYR A 20 -39.58 -13.71 -2.23
C TYR A 20 -40.12 -13.05 -0.95
N LYS A 21 -39.30 -13.04 0.09
CA LYS A 21 -39.62 -12.38 1.36
C LYS A 21 -38.47 -11.50 1.82
N THR A 22 -38.79 -10.34 2.39
CA THR A 22 -37.79 -9.46 3.01
C THR A 22 -37.83 -9.59 4.52
N VAL A 23 -36.67 -9.70 5.15
CA VAL A 23 -36.50 -9.74 6.60
C VAL A 23 -35.38 -8.79 7.04
N ASN A 24 -35.56 -8.17 8.20
CA ASN A 24 -34.56 -7.26 8.79
C ASN A 24 -33.79 -8.01 9.89
N GLU A 25 -32.45 -7.96 9.82
CA GLU A 25 -31.55 -8.61 10.77
C GLU A 25 -30.70 -7.59 11.53
N ILE A 26 -30.63 -7.76 12.86
CA ILE A 26 -29.82 -6.95 13.76
C ILE A 26 -28.77 -7.84 14.43
N TRP A 27 -27.57 -7.30 14.61
CA TRP A 27 -26.48 -7.99 15.29
C TRP A 27 -26.79 -8.16 16.79
N ASP A 28 -26.84 -9.40 17.28
CA ASP A 28 -26.93 -9.70 18.70
C ASP A 28 -25.52 -9.80 19.30
N HIS A 29 -25.10 -8.77 20.04
CA HIS A 29 -23.79 -8.74 20.69
C HIS A 29 -23.59 -9.82 21.78
N LYS A 30 -24.67 -10.43 22.30
CA LYS A 30 -24.57 -11.49 23.32
C LYS A 30 -24.30 -12.85 22.70
N GLU A 31 -25.03 -13.17 21.64
CA GLU A 31 -24.96 -14.47 20.97
C GLU A 31 -23.97 -14.51 19.80
N LEU A 32 -23.41 -13.35 19.42
CA LEU A 32 -22.52 -13.19 18.26
C LEU A 32 -23.14 -13.74 16.97
N ILE A 33 -24.44 -13.50 16.77
CA ILE A 33 -25.20 -13.89 15.58
C ILE A 33 -26.19 -12.78 15.18
N TYR A 34 -26.57 -12.73 13.91
CA TYR A 34 -27.65 -11.87 13.43
C TYR A 34 -29.03 -12.49 13.74
N LYS A 35 -29.97 -11.69 14.25
CA LYS A 35 -31.36 -12.11 14.57
C LYS A 35 -32.39 -11.26 13.82
N ILE A 36 -33.49 -11.89 13.41
CA ILE A 36 -34.61 -11.22 12.71
C ILE A 36 -35.39 -10.36 13.72
N PHE A 37 -35.58 -9.07 13.41
CA PHE A 37 -36.17 -8.10 14.34
C PHE A 37 -37.65 -7.77 14.07
N ASP A 38 -38.09 -7.72 12.80
CA ASP A 38 -39.47 -7.30 12.42
C ASP A 38 -40.41 -8.46 12.08
N SER A 39 -40.39 -9.55 12.85
CA SER A 39 -41.42 -10.58 12.73
C SER A 39 -41.81 -11.11 14.11
N PRO A 40 -43.08 -11.49 14.31
CA PRO A 40 -43.50 -12.17 15.54
C PRO A 40 -42.56 -13.35 15.85
N PRO A 41 -42.38 -13.69 17.13
CA PRO A 41 -41.29 -14.54 17.59
C PRO A 41 -41.27 -15.86 16.82
N ALA A 42 -40.19 -16.07 16.08
CA ALA A 42 -39.91 -17.25 15.27
C ALA A 42 -40.95 -17.55 14.17
N GLN A 43 -40.76 -16.96 12.99
CA GLN A 43 -40.89 -17.82 11.81
C GLN A 43 -39.75 -18.82 11.91
N ASP A 44 -40.09 -20.10 12.13
CA ASP A 44 -39.10 -21.16 12.06
C ASP A 44 -38.32 -21.01 10.74
N VAL A 45 -37.02 -21.26 10.80
CA VAL A 45 -36.10 -21.22 9.63
C VAL A 45 -36.70 -21.97 8.42
N THR A 46 -37.57 -22.95 8.69
CA THR A 46 -38.30 -23.80 7.75
C THR A 46 -39.45 -23.11 6.99
N GLU A 47 -40.04 -22.00 7.46
CA GLU A 47 -41.07 -21.26 6.70
C GLU A 47 -40.49 -20.37 5.61
N LEU A 48 -39.27 -19.87 5.85
CA LEU A 48 -38.53 -19.04 4.89
C LEU A 48 -38.01 -19.85 3.70
N ASP A 49 -37.84 -21.16 3.87
CA ASP A 49 -37.37 -22.06 2.82
C ASP A 49 -38.43 -22.28 1.71
N GLU A 50 -39.71 -22.00 1.97
CA GLU A 50 -40.77 -22.12 0.96
C GLU A 50 -40.67 -21.06 -0.15
N PHE A 51 -40.01 -19.94 0.10
CA PHE A 51 -39.82 -18.86 -0.89
C PHE A 51 -38.68 -19.19 -1.86
N VAL A 52 -38.66 -18.56 -3.05
CA VAL A 52 -37.59 -18.75 -4.04
C VAL A 52 -36.25 -18.23 -3.53
N PHE A 53 -36.28 -17.05 -2.92
CA PHE A 53 -35.17 -16.41 -2.24
C PHE A 53 -35.68 -15.49 -1.13
N VAL A 54 -34.79 -15.14 -0.20
CA VAL A 54 -35.08 -14.26 0.93
C VAL A 54 -34.09 -13.11 0.96
N ILE A 55 -34.58 -11.88 1.01
CA ILE A 55 -33.77 -10.68 1.13
C ILE A 55 -33.56 -10.41 2.63
N ARG A 56 -32.32 -10.41 3.06
CA ARG A 56 -31.91 -10.11 4.44
C ARG A 56 -31.25 -8.74 4.48
N LYS A 57 -31.91 -7.77 5.10
CA LYS A 57 -31.33 -6.45 5.37
C LYS A 57 -30.51 -6.52 6.65
N ARG A 58 -29.18 -6.57 6.54
CA ARG A 58 -28.27 -6.68 7.69
C ARG A 58 -27.70 -5.31 8.04
N ILE A 59 -27.93 -4.88 9.28
CA ILE A 59 -27.28 -3.68 9.83
C ILE A 59 -25.88 -4.07 10.30
N ASP A 60 -24.84 -3.38 9.83
CA ASP A 60 -23.46 -3.68 10.24
C ASP A 60 -23.27 -3.59 11.77
N ARG A 61 -22.30 -4.35 12.29
CA ARG A 61 -22.04 -4.44 13.74
C ARG A 61 -21.46 -3.16 14.33
N ASN A 62 -20.77 -2.38 13.50
CA ASN A 62 -19.98 -1.23 13.87
C ASN A 62 -20.47 0.05 13.17
N THR A 63 -21.21 -0.07 12.07
CA THR A 63 -21.80 1.06 11.34
C THR A 63 -23.34 0.98 11.34
N SER A 64 -24.01 2.11 11.11
CA SER A 64 -25.47 2.13 10.90
C SER A 64 -25.85 1.81 9.45
N GLU A 65 -24.93 1.23 8.67
CA GLU A 65 -25.16 0.90 7.26
C GLU A 65 -25.93 -0.40 7.13
N VAL A 66 -26.83 -0.44 6.14
CA VAL A 66 -27.68 -1.59 5.85
C VAL A 66 -27.20 -2.21 4.56
N THR A 67 -26.83 -3.48 4.60
CA THR A 67 -26.46 -4.27 3.42
C THR A 67 -27.52 -5.33 3.14
N ASP A 68 -28.03 -5.34 1.91
CA ASP A 68 -29.04 -6.32 1.47
C ASP A 68 -28.34 -7.57 0.91
N TYR A 69 -28.60 -8.72 1.52
CA TYR A 69 -28.16 -10.05 1.06
C TYR A 69 -29.34 -10.85 0.52
N ILE A 70 -29.12 -11.60 -0.56
CA ILE A 70 -30.10 -12.53 -1.12
C ILE A 70 -29.70 -13.97 -0.77
N ASP A 71 -30.48 -14.59 0.09
CA ASP A 71 -30.43 -16.03 0.38
C ASP A 71 -31.18 -16.80 -0.71
N ILE A 72 -30.49 -17.65 -1.45
CA ILE A 72 -31.11 -18.41 -2.55
C ILE A 72 -31.59 -19.76 -2.03
N LYS A 73 -32.90 -20.01 -2.12
CA LYS A 73 -33.51 -21.27 -1.68
C LYS A 73 -33.78 -22.22 -2.84
N SER A 74 -34.06 -21.67 -4.02
CA SER A 74 -34.26 -22.43 -5.25
C SER A 74 -32.95 -23.07 -5.75
N PRO A 75 -32.86 -24.41 -5.87
CA PRO A 75 -31.66 -25.09 -6.37
C PRO A 75 -31.34 -24.73 -7.82
N GLY A 76 -32.36 -24.66 -8.69
CA GLY A 76 -32.17 -24.29 -10.10
C GLY A 76 -31.65 -22.87 -10.25
N LEU A 77 -32.20 -21.92 -9.48
CA LEU A 77 -31.71 -20.53 -9.47
C LEU A 77 -30.26 -20.46 -8.98
N ARG A 78 -29.92 -21.22 -7.93
CA ARG A 78 -28.55 -21.30 -7.41
C ARG A 78 -27.56 -21.78 -8.48
N ASP A 79 -27.93 -22.82 -9.23
CA ASP A 79 -27.04 -23.39 -10.24
C ASP A 79 -26.82 -22.41 -11.41
N ILE A 80 -27.86 -21.66 -11.81
CA ILE A 80 -27.72 -20.56 -12.78
C ILE A 80 -26.76 -19.49 -12.25
N LEU A 81 -26.94 -19.07 -11.00
CA LEU A 81 -26.08 -18.05 -10.39
C LEU A 81 -24.62 -18.50 -10.27
N ARG A 82 -24.37 -19.79 -9.97
CA ARG A 82 -23.01 -20.37 -9.99
C ARG A 82 -22.38 -20.35 -11.38
N MET A 83 -23.18 -20.54 -12.43
CA MET A 83 -22.68 -20.44 -13.81
C MET A 83 -22.34 -18.99 -14.19
N VAL A 84 -23.22 -18.05 -13.86
CA VAL A 84 -23.07 -16.62 -14.20
C VAL A 84 -21.93 -15.97 -13.40
N LEU A 85 -21.77 -16.33 -12.12
CA LEU A 85 -20.79 -15.75 -11.20
C LEU A 85 -19.53 -16.62 -11.03
N LYS A 86 -19.27 -17.57 -11.93
CA LYS A 86 -18.22 -18.59 -11.79
C LYS A 86 -16.81 -18.04 -11.50
N ASP A 87 -16.49 -16.85 -12.01
CA ASP A 87 -15.17 -16.22 -11.89
C ASP A 87 -15.08 -15.25 -10.69
N ILE A 88 -16.16 -15.13 -9.91
CA ILE A 88 -16.29 -14.21 -8.78
C ILE A 88 -16.15 -14.97 -7.47
N ARG A 89 -14.93 -14.96 -6.91
CA ARG A 89 -14.60 -15.69 -5.67
C ARG A 89 -15.39 -15.23 -4.45
N THR A 90 -15.90 -13.99 -4.44
CA THR A 90 -16.65 -13.41 -3.33
C THR A 90 -18.13 -13.83 -3.31
N ALA A 91 -18.63 -14.50 -4.36
CA ALA A 91 -20.00 -14.99 -4.38
C ALA A 91 -20.13 -16.18 -3.42
N GLY A 92 -20.78 -15.99 -2.25
CA GLY A 92 -21.00 -17.01 -1.21
C GLY A 92 -21.91 -18.19 -1.58
N LEU A 93 -21.97 -18.56 -2.86
CA LEU A 93 -22.88 -19.53 -3.47
C LEU A 93 -22.45 -21.00 -3.30
N GLU A 94 -21.21 -21.26 -2.86
CA GLU A 94 -20.70 -22.60 -2.60
C GLU A 94 -21.01 -23.11 -1.18
N SER A 95 -21.50 -22.23 -0.30
CA SER A 95 -21.82 -22.57 1.08
C SER A 95 -23.10 -23.43 1.23
N GLU A 96 -23.28 -24.05 2.39
CA GLU A 96 -24.50 -24.80 2.73
C GLU A 96 -25.78 -23.93 2.68
N LYS A 97 -25.63 -22.62 2.92
CA LYS A 97 -26.70 -21.62 2.83
C LYS A 97 -26.28 -20.52 1.85
N PRO A 98 -26.47 -20.75 0.54
CA PRO A 98 -25.94 -19.88 -0.51
C PRO A 98 -26.58 -18.49 -0.39
N ALA A 99 -25.74 -17.51 -0.11
CA ALA A 99 -26.13 -16.11 0.01
C ALA A 99 -25.12 -15.23 -0.73
N THR A 100 -25.62 -14.15 -1.32
CA THR A 100 -24.79 -13.19 -2.05
C THR A 100 -25.33 -11.78 -1.86
N GLU A 101 -24.47 -10.78 -1.99
CA GLU A 101 -24.88 -9.38 -1.86
C GLU A 101 -25.75 -8.97 -3.06
N GLN A 102 -26.84 -8.26 -2.79
CA GLN A 102 -27.75 -7.83 -3.83
C GLN A 102 -27.08 -6.87 -4.83
N ASN A 103 -26.21 -5.99 -4.35
CA ASN A 103 -25.41 -5.09 -5.18
C ASN A 103 -24.50 -5.86 -6.15
N LEU A 104 -23.94 -7.00 -5.73
CA LEU A 104 -23.15 -7.84 -6.62
C LEU A 104 -24.01 -8.37 -7.78
N LEU A 105 -25.23 -8.83 -7.49
CA LEU A 105 -26.15 -9.34 -8.51
C LEU A 105 -26.60 -8.28 -9.52
N TYR A 106 -26.74 -7.03 -9.09
CA TYR A 106 -27.05 -5.91 -9.98
C TYR A 106 -26.03 -5.79 -11.13
N HIS A 107 -24.74 -5.96 -10.85
CA HIS A 107 -23.69 -5.92 -11.88
C HIS A 107 -23.79 -7.04 -12.94
N PHE A 108 -24.49 -8.12 -12.61
CA PHE A 108 -24.69 -9.28 -13.49
C PHE A 108 -26.12 -9.33 -14.04
N LEU A 109 -26.94 -8.30 -13.81
CA LEU A 109 -28.30 -8.22 -14.34
C LEU A 109 -28.35 -8.40 -15.87
N PRO A 110 -27.43 -7.82 -16.69
CA PRO A 110 -27.39 -8.09 -18.12
C PRO A 110 -27.14 -9.56 -18.46
N ASP A 111 -26.22 -10.24 -17.75
CA ASP A 111 -25.90 -11.66 -17.96
C ASP A 111 -27.07 -12.57 -17.57
N LEU A 112 -27.80 -12.22 -16.51
CA LEU A 112 -29.00 -12.93 -16.08
C LEU A 112 -30.12 -12.81 -17.12
N LYS A 113 -30.31 -11.60 -17.68
CA LYS A 113 -31.27 -11.36 -18.78
C LYS A 113 -30.90 -12.12 -20.04
N ASP A 114 -29.62 -12.14 -20.41
CA ASP A 114 -29.13 -12.90 -21.56
C ASP A 114 -29.35 -14.41 -21.35
N TYR A 115 -29.07 -14.93 -20.15
CA TYR A 115 -29.38 -16.33 -19.81
C TYR A 115 -30.88 -16.65 -19.92
N ALA A 116 -31.76 -15.76 -19.42
CA ALA A 116 -33.21 -15.90 -19.54
C ALA A 116 -33.67 -15.86 -21.01
N GLY A 117 -33.10 -14.96 -21.82
CA GLY A 117 -33.43 -14.81 -23.24
C GLY A 117 -33.05 -16.02 -24.09
N ARG A 118 -31.89 -16.63 -23.83
CA ARG A 118 -31.41 -17.82 -24.57
C ARG A 118 -32.26 -19.07 -24.37
N ASN A 119 -33.00 -19.15 -23.26
CA ASN A 119 -33.87 -20.29 -22.95
C ASN A 119 -35.35 -20.04 -23.30
N SER A 120 -35.68 -18.87 -23.87
CA SER A 120 -37.06 -18.45 -24.19
C SER A 120 -37.72 -19.17 -25.38
N GLU A 121 -37.07 -20.17 -25.98
CA GLU A 121 -37.61 -20.93 -27.11
C GLU A 121 -38.74 -21.90 -26.70
N ASN A 122 -38.91 -22.17 -25.41
CA ASN A 122 -39.97 -23.06 -24.90
C ASN A 122 -41.30 -22.31 -24.69
N GLU A 123 -42.39 -22.89 -25.20
CA GLU A 123 -43.76 -22.33 -25.08
C GLU A 123 -44.27 -22.30 -23.62
N VAL A 124 -43.65 -23.10 -22.73
CA VAL A 124 -43.95 -23.16 -21.29
C VAL A 124 -42.66 -22.97 -20.50
N LEU A 125 -42.65 -21.94 -19.65
CA LEU A 125 -41.53 -21.67 -18.74
C LEU A 125 -41.46 -22.76 -17.66
N THR A 126 -40.25 -23.28 -17.45
CA THR A 126 -39.90 -24.13 -16.32
C THR A 126 -39.94 -23.35 -15.01
N ASP A 127 -40.12 -24.04 -13.88
CA ASP A 127 -40.06 -23.43 -12.54
C ASP A 127 -38.75 -22.66 -12.32
N THR A 128 -37.64 -23.14 -12.88
CA THR A 128 -36.34 -22.48 -12.77
C THR A 128 -36.30 -21.15 -13.53
N GLU A 129 -36.91 -21.07 -14.71
CA GLU A 129 -37.01 -19.82 -15.48
C GLU A 129 -37.95 -18.83 -14.79
N LEU A 130 -39.05 -19.30 -14.19
CA LEU A 130 -39.92 -18.46 -13.37
C LEU A 130 -39.18 -17.89 -12.15
N HIS A 131 -38.35 -18.71 -11.50
CA HIS A 131 -37.50 -18.28 -10.38
C HIS A 131 -36.45 -17.23 -10.80
N LEU A 132 -35.83 -17.41 -11.97
CA LEU A 132 -34.87 -16.44 -12.52
C LEU A 132 -35.56 -15.11 -12.87
N ASN A 133 -36.70 -15.16 -13.55
CA ASN A 133 -37.46 -13.97 -13.92
C ASN A 133 -37.92 -13.18 -12.69
N LEU A 134 -38.33 -13.88 -11.61
CA LEU A 134 -38.66 -13.24 -10.34
C LEU A 134 -37.45 -12.48 -9.75
N LEU A 135 -36.24 -13.04 -9.82
CA LEU A 135 -35.02 -12.38 -9.35
C LEU A 135 -34.67 -11.17 -10.23
N ILE A 136 -34.74 -11.32 -11.56
CA ILE A 136 -34.45 -10.24 -12.52
C ILE A 136 -35.39 -9.06 -12.26
N GLN A 137 -36.69 -9.31 -12.19
CA GLN A 137 -37.69 -8.28 -11.93
C GLN A 137 -37.42 -7.57 -10.60
N HIS A 138 -37.11 -8.32 -9.55
CA HIS A 138 -36.77 -7.73 -8.25
C HIS A 138 -35.55 -6.80 -8.34
N LEU A 139 -34.49 -7.20 -9.04
CA LEU A 139 -33.29 -6.38 -9.22
C LEU A 139 -33.57 -5.15 -10.10
N GLU A 140 -34.38 -5.28 -11.15
CA GLU A 140 -34.79 -4.14 -11.97
C GLU A 140 -35.55 -3.10 -11.14
N ASP A 141 -36.54 -3.53 -10.37
CA ASP A 141 -37.34 -2.66 -9.51
C ASP A 141 -36.46 -1.99 -8.43
N ALA A 142 -35.54 -2.74 -7.83
CA ALA A 142 -34.67 -2.23 -6.76
C ALA A 142 -33.63 -1.20 -7.24
N TYR A 143 -33.12 -1.35 -8.47
CA TYR A 143 -32.04 -0.51 -9.01
C TYR A 143 -32.47 0.37 -10.19
N GLN A 144 -33.77 0.53 -10.44
CA GLN A 144 -34.29 1.35 -11.54
C GLN A 144 -33.77 2.79 -11.46
N SER A 145 -33.91 3.44 -10.30
CA SER A 145 -33.44 4.82 -10.11
C SER A 145 -31.94 4.97 -10.27
N ILE A 146 -31.15 3.97 -9.85
CA ILE A 146 -29.69 3.97 -9.97
C ILE A 146 -29.31 3.83 -11.45
N SER A 147 -29.97 2.94 -12.18
CA SER A 147 -29.73 2.71 -13.61
C SER A 147 -30.08 3.95 -14.44
N ASP A 148 -31.23 4.56 -14.19
CA ASP A 148 -31.66 5.79 -14.88
C ASP A 148 -30.66 6.95 -14.67
N GLN A 149 -30.15 7.10 -13.45
CA GLN A 149 -29.13 8.11 -13.13
C GLN A 149 -27.79 7.80 -13.79
N LEU A 150 -27.36 6.53 -13.74
CA LEU A 150 -26.11 6.09 -14.34
C LEU A 150 -26.12 6.29 -15.85
N ASP A 151 -27.18 5.88 -16.56
CA ASP A 151 -27.33 6.06 -18.00
C ASP A 151 -27.29 7.54 -18.39
N SER A 152 -27.99 8.39 -17.63
CA SER A 152 -27.99 9.84 -17.83
C SER A 152 -26.59 10.44 -17.66
N LEU A 153 -25.84 10.06 -16.62
CA LEU A 153 -24.49 10.59 -16.36
C LEU A 153 -23.45 10.08 -17.38
N LEU A 154 -23.50 8.78 -17.69
CA LEU A 154 -22.58 8.14 -18.63
C LEU A 154 -22.76 8.68 -20.05
N SER A 155 -23.99 9.03 -20.46
CA SER A 155 -24.22 9.68 -21.76
C SER A 155 -23.48 11.02 -21.92
N HIS A 156 -23.07 11.65 -20.81
CA HIS A 156 -22.29 12.88 -20.78
C HIS A 156 -20.82 12.66 -20.38
N GLY A 157 -20.37 11.41 -20.24
CA GLY A 157 -19.02 11.07 -19.76
C GLY A 157 -18.76 11.53 -18.32
N LYS A 158 -19.79 11.56 -17.47
CA LYS A 158 -19.71 11.97 -16.06
C LYS A 158 -20.08 10.82 -15.14
N ILE A 159 -19.70 10.94 -13.87
CA ILE A 159 -20.10 10.05 -12.78
C ILE A 159 -20.16 10.84 -11.47
N THR A 160 -20.96 10.40 -10.51
CA THR A 160 -21.00 10.95 -9.15
C THR A 160 -20.43 9.95 -8.15
N TRP A 161 -19.99 10.44 -6.99
CA TRP A 161 -19.31 9.64 -5.98
C TRP A 161 -20.13 8.42 -5.51
N ASP A 162 -21.42 8.61 -5.30
CA ASP A 162 -22.38 7.60 -4.84
C ASP A 162 -22.64 6.49 -5.88
N LEU A 163 -22.37 6.75 -7.16
CA LEU A 163 -22.56 5.81 -8.26
C LEU A 163 -21.26 5.15 -8.74
N LEU A 164 -20.12 5.46 -8.10
CA LEU A 164 -18.82 4.89 -8.49
C LEU A 164 -18.79 3.37 -8.42
N SER A 165 -19.45 2.78 -7.42
CA SER A 165 -19.54 1.32 -7.27
C SER A 165 -20.25 0.66 -8.45
N ALA A 166 -21.26 1.32 -9.03
CA ALA A 166 -22.05 0.83 -10.16
C ALA A 166 -21.28 0.83 -11.50
N LEU A 167 -20.16 1.54 -11.59
CA LEU A 167 -19.46 1.82 -12.86
C LEU A 167 -18.82 0.57 -13.48
N PHE A 168 -18.19 -0.28 -12.67
CA PHE A 168 -17.46 -1.45 -13.15
C PHE A 168 -18.09 -2.73 -12.65
N LYS A 169 -18.37 -3.65 -13.58
CA LYS A 169 -18.73 -5.02 -13.24
C LYS A 169 -17.51 -5.77 -12.66
N PRO A 170 -17.63 -6.42 -11.49
CA PRO A 170 -16.62 -7.33 -10.96
C PRO A 170 -16.11 -8.35 -11.99
N GLY A 171 -14.80 -8.56 -12.03
CA GLY A 171 -14.10 -9.41 -13.01
C GLY A 171 -13.72 -8.72 -14.32
N THR A 172 -14.17 -7.49 -14.56
CA THR A 172 -13.84 -6.74 -15.79
C THR A 172 -12.36 -6.38 -15.87
N LEU A 173 -11.79 -6.51 -17.06
CA LEU A 173 -10.44 -6.02 -17.35
C LEU A 173 -10.49 -4.51 -17.55
N VAL A 174 -9.73 -3.78 -16.74
CA VAL A 174 -9.56 -2.33 -16.82
C VAL A 174 -8.19 -2.05 -17.39
N PHE A 175 -8.16 -1.36 -18.53
CA PHE A 175 -6.93 -0.92 -19.18
C PHE A 175 -6.63 0.51 -18.77
N MET A 176 -5.42 0.73 -18.28
CA MET A 176 -4.96 2.05 -17.86
C MET A 176 -3.53 2.27 -18.31
N VAL A 177 -3.13 3.52 -18.48
CA VAL A 177 -1.72 3.87 -18.62
C VAL A 177 -1.21 4.16 -17.22
N CYS A 178 -0.14 3.46 -16.82
CA CYS A 178 0.51 3.74 -15.55
C CYS A 178 1.07 5.18 -15.58
N PRO A 179 0.57 6.11 -14.74
CA PRO A 179 0.99 7.51 -14.82
C PRO A 179 2.48 7.70 -14.60
N SER A 180 3.10 6.78 -13.84
CA SER A 180 4.49 6.84 -13.42
C SER A 180 5.47 6.22 -14.42
N THR A 181 5.03 5.26 -15.26
CA THR A 181 5.91 4.58 -16.22
C THR A 181 5.54 4.83 -17.68
N GLY A 182 4.34 5.36 -17.95
CA GLY A 182 3.80 5.53 -19.29
C GLY A 182 3.43 4.21 -19.99
N LEU A 183 3.61 3.06 -19.34
CA LEU A 183 3.33 1.75 -19.92
C LEU A 183 1.85 1.38 -19.75
N PRO A 184 1.27 0.66 -20.72
CA PRO A 184 -0.08 0.12 -20.56
C PRO A 184 -0.09 -0.93 -19.44
N ARG A 185 -1.10 -0.86 -18.58
CA ARG A 185 -1.41 -1.85 -17.56
C ARG A 185 -2.81 -2.41 -17.80
N CYS A 186 -2.96 -3.69 -17.56
CA CYS A 186 -4.24 -4.38 -17.54
C CYS A 186 -4.46 -4.90 -16.12
N VAL A 187 -5.53 -4.44 -15.48
CA VAL A 187 -5.90 -4.86 -14.13
C VAL A 187 -7.25 -5.57 -14.19
N ARG A 188 -7.42 -6.64 -13.42
CA ARG A 188 -8.71 -7.27 -13.19
C ARG A 188 -9.37 -6.58 -12.00
N TYR A 189 -10.47 -5.89 -12.25
CA TYR A 189 -11.26 -5.25 -11.20
C TYR A 189 -12.00 -6.32 -10.40
N ASN A 190 -11.87 -6.31 -9.08
CA ASN A 190 -12.57 -7.23 -8.20
C ASN A 190 -13.84 -6.59 -7.63
N PHE A 191 -13.71 -5.49 -6.89
CA PHE A 191 -14.84 -4.74 -6.34
C PHE A 191 -14.42 -3.32 -5.95
N GLY A 192 -15.42 -2.48 -5.69
CA GLY A 192 -15.28 -1.09 -5.30
C GLY A 192 -16.27 -0.77 -4.18
N GLU A 193 -15.80 -0.21 -3.07
CA GLU A 193 -16.62 0.09 -1.91
C GLU A 193 -16.25 1.45 -1.31
N GLU A 194 -17.23 2.15 -0.75
CA GLU A 194 -16.94 3.33 0.07
C GLU A 194 -16.43 2.88 1.45
N LYS A 195 -15.33 3.47 1.89
CA LYS A 195 -14.75 3.22 3.21
C LYS A 195 -14.49 4.54 3.90
N ARG A 196 -14.79 4.60 5.19
CA ARG A 196 -14.42 5.72 6.05
C ARG A 196 -13.16 5.36 6.84
N THR A 197 -12.08 6.08 6.58
CA THR A 197 -10.83 5.91 7.33
C THR A 197 -10.77 6.91 8.48
N VAL A 198 -10.18 6.49 9.62
CA VAL A 198 -10.04 7.34 10.82
C VAL A 198 -9.18 8.58 10.53
N ARG A 199 -8.26 8.50 9.56
CA ARG A 199 -7.32 9.57 9.24
C ARG A 199 -7.79 10.49 8.10
N ASN A 200 -8.44 9.95 7.06
CA ASN A 200 -8.64 10.69 5.80
C ASN A 200 -10.12 10.88 5.42
N GLY A 201 -11.07 10.47 6.27
CA GLY A 201 -12.49 10.58 5.96
C GLY A 201 -12.98 9.55 4.93
N PRO A 202 -14.05 9.85 4.16
CA PRO A 202 -14.60 8.93 3.17
C PRO A 202 -13.67 8.81 1.94
N CYS A 203 -13.35 7.57 1.57
CA CYS A 203 -12.61 7.24 0.35
C CYS A 203 -13.28 6.09 -0.39
N PHE A 204 -13.04 5.99 -1.70
CA PHE A 204 -13.55 4.90 -2.53
C PHE A 204 -12.43 3.89 -2.75
N HIS A 205 -12.59 2.71 -2.15
CA HIS A 205 -11.62 1.63 -2.17
C HIS A 205 -11.87 0.75 -3.39
N ILE A 206 -10.90 0.72 -4.32
CA ILE A 206 -10.93 -0.15 -5.49
C ILE A 206 -9.97 -1.31 -5.25
N ASN A 207 -10.49 -2.53 -5.23
CA ASN A 207 -9.68 -3.73 -5.21
C ASN A 207 -9.48 -4.23 -6.64
N SER A 208 -8.22 -4.38 -7.04
CA SER A 208 -7.87 -4.91 -8.35
C SER A 208 -6.58 -5.73 -8.28
N GLN A 209 -6.46 -6.69 -9.19
CA GLN A 209 -5.27 -7.53 -9.35
C GLN A 209 -4.63 -7.27 -10.70
N TYR A 210 -3.31 -7.13 -10.73
CA TYR A 210 -2.57 -7.12 -11.99
C TYR A 210 -1.30 -7.95 -11.89
N PHE A 211 -0.90 -8.50 -13.03
CA PHE A 211 0.40 -9.13 -13.19
C PHE A 211 1.37 -8.07 -13.68
N ASP A 212 2.47 -7.90 -12.96
CA ASP A 212 3.60 -7.08 -13.40
C ASP A 212 4.84 -7.96 -13.56
N PHE A 213 5.80 -7.50 -14.34
CA PHE A 213 7.08 -8.14 -14.55
C PHE A 213 8.19 -7.13 -14.25
N ASP A 214 8.96 -7.39 -13.20
CA ASP A 214 10.01 -6.48 -12.75
C ASP A 214 11.32 -6.62 -13.56
N GLY A 215 11.41 -7.63 -14.43
CA GLY A 215 12.62 -7.98 -15.18
C GLY A 215 13.16 -9.36 -14.83
N ASP A 216 12.82 -9.88 -13.65
CA ASP A 216 13.30 -11.16 -13.14
C ASP A 216 12.17 -12.16 -12.84
N ALA A 217 11.02 -11.67 -12.36
CA ALA A 217 9.87 -12.51 -12.01
C ALA A 217 8.53 -11.85 -12.34
N PHE A 218 7.53 -12.70 -12.62
CA PHE A 218 6.13 -12.27 -12.63
C PHE A 218 5.64 -12.15 -11.18
N GLY A 219 5.09 -10.98 -10.84
CA GLY A 219 4.46 -10.71 -9.56
C GLY A 219 2.97 -10.43 -9.73
N GLU A 220 2.15 -10.98 -8.84
CA GLU A 220 0.79 -10.50 -8.65
C GLU A 220 0.83 -9.36 -7.63
N PHE A 221 0.32 -8.19 -8.02
CA PHE A 221 0.25 -7.04 -7.13
C PHE A 221 -1.20 -6.59 -6.97
N ALA A 222 -1.61 -6.41 -5.71
CA ALA A 222 -2.86 -5.74 -5.36
C ALA A 222 -2.52 -4.28 -5.06
N VAL A 223 -3.12 -3.33 -5.81
CA VAL A 223 -3.03 -1.92 -5.41
C VAL A 223 -3.99 -1.71 -4.25
N GLU A 224 -3.46 -1.81 -3.04
CA GLU A 224 -4.20 -1.50 -1.82
C GLU A 224 -3.70 -0.17 -1.25
N TYR A 225 -4.60 0.60 -0.63
CA TYR A 225 -4.26 1.79 0.17
C TYR A 225 -3.43 2.86 -0.55
N ILE A 226 -3.92 3.38 -1.68
CA ILE A 226 -3.36 4.63 -2.23
C ILE A 226 -3.62 5.73 -1.19
N GLU A 227 -2.56 6.19 -0.55
CA GLU A 227 -2.58 7.31 0.40
C GLU A 227 -1.50 8.33 0.04
N ASP A 228 -1.69 9.57 0.50
CA ASP A 228 -0.66 10.59 0.40
C ASP A 228 0.60 10.16 1.17
N ILE A 229 1.76 10.33 0.53
CA ILE A 229 3.06 10.02 1.13
C ILE A 229 3.26 10.94 2.34
N LYS A 230 3.48 10.34 3.51
CA LYS A 230 3.78 11.08 4.74
C LYS A 230 5.28 11.32 4.84
N PHE A 231 5.74 12.45 4.31
CA PHE A 231 7.14 12.84 4.39
C PHE A 231 7.54 13.27 5.81
N SER A 232 8.81 13.06 6.15
CA SER A 232 9.43 13.47 7.42
C SER A 232 10.33 14.69 7.24
N ASP A 233 9.82 15.89 7.54
CA ASP A 233 10.59 17.13 7.42
C ASP A 233 11.83 17.17 8.34
N SER A 234 11.80 16.43 9.46
CA SER A 234 12.87 16.39 10.45
C SER A 234 14.00 15.40 10.14
N ALA A 235 13.82 14.50 9.17
CA ALA A 235 14.78 13.42 8.91
C ALA A 235 16.19 13.95 8.61
N PHE A 236 16.30 15.05 7.88
CA PHE A 236 17.60 15.66 7.53
C PHE A 236 18.27 16.33 8.72
N ASP A 237 17.48 16.98 9.58
CA ASP A 237 18.00 17.72 10.73
C ASP A 237 18.60 16.76 11.78
N MET A 238 18.08 15.53 11.85
CA MET A 238 18.56 14.44 12.70
C MET A 238 19.91 13.84 12.26
N LEU A 239 20.41 14.15 11.07
CA LEU A 239 21.71 13.62 10.61
C LEU A 239 22.85 14.16 11.48
N THR A 240 23.75 13.28 11.94
CA THR A 240 24.94 13.68 12.69
C THR A 240 26.09 14.00 11.73
N ILE A 241 26.00 15.13 11.03
CA ILE A 241 26.97 15.67 10.05
C ILE A 241 27.30 17.12 10.46
N PRO A 242 28.50 17.70 10.19
CA PRO A 242 28.80 19.07 10.56
C PRO A 242 27.81 20.03 9.92
N GLU A 243 27.43 21.07 10.65
CA GLU A 243 26.43 22.04 10.19
C GLU A 243 26.84 22.74 8.90
N ASP A 244 28.14 22.98 8.69
CA ASP A 244 28.64 23.54 7.43
C ASP A 244 28.37 22.62 6.23
N LYS A 245 28.62 21.32 6.40
CA LYS A 245 28.36 20.30 5.37
C LYS A 245 26.86 20.16 5.10
N LYS A 246 26.03 20.16 6.16
CA LYS A 246 24.56 20.15 6.02
C LYS A 246 24.06 21.37 5.25
N LYS A 247 24.56 22.56 5.60
CA LYS A 247 24.19 23.83 4.96
C LYS A 247 24.48 23.81 3.46
N VAL A 248 25.63 23.27 3.04
CA VAL A 248 26.01 23.17 1.63
C VAL A 248 25.09 22.22 0.87
N ILE A 249 24.88 20.98 1.37
CA ILE A 249 23.97 20.01 0.74
C ILE A 249 22.57 20.61 0.60
N LYS A 250 22.05 21.18 1.69
CA LYS A 250 20.72 21.78 1.74
C LYS A 250 20.57 22.92 0.74
N SER A 251 21.53 23.85 0.71
CA SER A 251 21.46 25.02 -0.18
C SER A 251 21.50 24.61 -1.65
N LEU A 252 22.38 23.67 -2.03
CA LEU A 252 22.45 23.17 -3.40
C LEU A 252 21.12 22.52 -3.81
N THR A 253 20.65 21.56 -3.02
CA THR A 253 19.45 20.79 -3.35
C THR A 253 18.17 21.63 -3.32
N GLU A 254 17.95 22.47 -2.31
CA GLU A 254 16.80 23.36 -2.23
C GLU A 254 16.79 24.39 -3.37
N SER A 255 17.96 24.95 -3.72
CA SER A 255 18.06 25.89 -4.84
C SER A 255 17.60 25.28 -6.16
N ARG A 256 17.87 23.98 -6.40
CA ARG A 256 17.41 23.29 -7.62
C ARG A 256 15.90 23.09 -7.65
N VAL A 257 15.31 22.72 -6.51
CA VAL A 257 13.86 22.54 -6.40
C VAL A 257 13.15 23.89 -6.62
N SER A 258 13.70 24.98 -6.06
CA SER A 258 13.16 26.34 -6.21
C SER A 258 13.39 26.98 -7.58
N ALA A 259 14.48 26.63 -8.28
CA ALA A 259 14.83 27.16 -9.61
C ALA A 259 13.87 26.71 -10.74
N THR A 260 12.85 25.90 -10.42
CA THR A 260 11.78 25.57 -11.37
C THR A 260 10.90 26.77 -11.74
N ASN A 261 11.05 27.93 -11.07
CA ASN A 261 10.22 29.12 -11.32
C ASN A 261 10.94 30.38 -11.85
N GLU A 262 12.27 30.50 -11.86
CA GLU A 262 12.94 31.67 -12.47
C GLU A 262 14.44 31.42 -12.70
N ALA A 263 14.95 31.99 -13.79
CA ALA A 263 16.26 31.73 -14.41
C ALA A 263 17.44 31.66 -13.43
N GLY A 264 18.03 30.47 -13.29
CA GLY A 264 19.32 30.25 -12.66
C GLY A 264 20.44 30.16 -13.71
N PHE A 265 21.66 30.50 -13.29
CA PHE A 265 22.92 30.53 -14.06
C PHE A 265 23.07 29.29 -14.98
N ASP A 266 22.68 29.43 -16.24
CA ASP A 266 22.68 28.35 -17.23
C ASP A 266 24.02 28.33 -17.97
N ASP A 267 24.50 27.12 -18.28
CA ASP A 267 25.67 26.93 -19.13
C ASP A 267 25.37 27.48 -20.56
N ILE A 268 26.41 27.74 -21.36
CA ILE A 268 26.27 28.40 -22.70
C ILE A 268 25.33 27.59 -23.64
N ILE A 269 25.10 26.32 -23.35
CA ILE A 269 24.23 25.40 -24.09
C ILE A 269 22.94 25.15 -23.29
N VAL A 270 21.79 25.51 -23.88
CA VAL A 270 20.46 25.27 -23.31
C VAL A 270 20.27 23.79 -22.96
N GLY A 271 20.00 23.51 -21.68
CA GLY A 271 19.73 22.17 -21.16
C GLY A 271 20.96 21.36 -20.70
N LYS A 272 22.18 21.91 -20.82
CA LYS A 272 23.42 21.28 -20.32
C LYS A 272 23.82 21.87 -18.97
N GLY A 273 24.31 21.04 -18.04
CA GLY A 273 24.84 21.52 -16.75
C GLY A 273 23.79 21.88 -15.69
N GLN A 274 22.51 21.55 -15.94
CA GLN A 274 21.42 21.86 -15.03
C GLN A 274 21.25 20.89 -13.85
N GLY A 275 21.82 19.69 -13.92
CA GLY A 275 21.76 18.71 -12.82
C GLY A 275 22.70 19.07 -11.67
N ILE A 276 22.29 18.74 -10.44
CA ILE A 276 23.18 18.78 -9.27
C ILE A 276 23.62 17.36 -8.95
N ILE A 277 24.92 17.09 -9.05
CA ILE A 277 25.55 15.82 -8.74
C ILE A 277 26.35 15.97 -7.44
N ILE A 278 25.94 15.21 -6.43
CA ILE A 278 26.55 15.18 -5.11
C ILE A 278 27.17 13.80 -4.91
N CYS A 279 28.47 13.75 -4.69
CA CYS A 279 29.18 12.53 -4.29
C CYS A 279 29.40 12.50 -2.78
N LEU A 280 28.87 11.47 -2.13
CA LEU A 280 29.06 11.17 -0.72
C LEU A 280 30.02 9.99 -0.61
N HIS A 281 31.19 10.20 -0.01
CA HIS A 281 32.21 9.15 0.09
C HIS A 281 32.80 9.03 1.50
N GLY A 282 33.30 7.85 1.87
CA GLY A 282 33.89 7.60 3.18
C GLY A 282 33.63 6.18 3.72
N PRO A 283 33.99 5.88 4.98
CA PRO A 283 33.84 4.55 5.58
C PRO A 283 32.39 4.04 5.59
N PRO A 284 32.15 2.72 5.57
CA PRO A 284 30.81 2.17 5.66
C PRO A 284 30.15 2.48 7.00
N GLY A 285 28.83 2.74 6.99
CA GLY A 285 28.06 2.96 8.23
C GLY A 285 28.09 4.37 8.79
N THR A 286 28.62 5.37 8.06
CA THR A 286 28.71 6.78 8.47
C THR A 286 27.51 7.65 8.05
N GLY A 287 26.48 7.08 7.41
CA GLY A 287 25.25 7.81 7.08
C GLY A 287 25.18 8.43 5.68
N LYS A 288 26.10 8.07 4.76
CA LYS A 288 26.06 8.53 3.36
C LYS A 288 24.71 8.27 2.68
N THR A 289 24.27 7.01 2.71
CA THR A 289 23.00 6.59 2.12
C THR A 289 21.80 7.25 2.79
N LEU A 290 21.84 7.33 4.12
CA LEU A 290 20.82 7.99 4.94
C LEU A 290 20.68 9.47 4.60
N THR A 291 21.76 10.13 4.15
CA THR A 291 21.72 11.55 3.77
C THR A 291 20.90 11.78 2.52
N ALA A 292 21.00 10.91 1.51
CA ALA A 292 20.16 10.99 0.31
C ALA A 292 18.69 10.71 0.64
N GLU A 293 18.42 9.72 1.49
CA GLU A 293 17.07 9.37 1.98
C GLU A 293 16.45 10.55 2.75
N ALA A 294 17.18 11.12 3.71
CA ALA A 294 16.71 12.25 4.50
C ALA A 294 16.51 13.52 3.68
N MET A 295 17.33 13.75 2.64
CA MET A 295 17.10 14.84 1.69
C MET A 295 15.84 14.63 0.84
N ALA A 296 15.52 13.39 0.46
CA ALA A 296 14.29 13.08 -0.26
C ALA A 296 13.05 13.36 0.57
N GLU A 297 13.06 12.94 1.83
CA GLU A 297 12.03 13.26 2.82
C GLU A 297 11.85 14.78 2.95
N ARG A 298 12.96 15.51 3.16
CA ARG A 298 12.93 16.97 3.33
C ARG A 298 12.39 17.72 2.11
N LEU A 299 12.77 17.29 0.90
CA LEU A 299 12.34 17.93 -0.33
C LEU A 299 10.94 17.50 -0.77
N GLN A 300 10.34 16.54 -0.04
CA GLN A 300 9.07 15.91 -0.38
C GLN A 300 9.09 15.36 -1.81
N ARG A 301 10.21 14.72 -2.17
CA ARG A 301 10.45 14.09 -3.47
C ARG A 301 10.69 12.59 -3.29
N PRO A 302 10.20 11.76 -4.21
CA PRO A 302 10.56 10.34 -4.21
C PRO A 302 12.08 10.16 -4.37
N LEU A 303 12.63 9.08 -3.80
CA LEU A 303 14.02 8.66 -4.03
C LEU A 303 14.03 7.40 -4.90
N TYR A 304 14.59 7.51 -6.09
CA TYR A 304 14.86 6.38 -6.96
C TYR A 304 16.27 5.85 -6.69
N SER A 305 16.36 4.65 -6.10
CA SER A 305 17.63 4.03 -5.72
C SER A 305 18.00 2.91 -6.69
N VAL A 306 19.20 3.00 -7.26
CA VAL A 306 19.84 1.99 -8.08
C VAL A 306 21.10 1.51 -7.37
N SER A 307 21.27 0.20 -7.24
CA SER A 307 22.49 -0.41 -6.73
C SER A 307 23.36 -0.89 -7.89
N ALA A 308 24.68 -0.99 -7.67
CA ALA A 308 25.58 -1.59 -8.67
C ALA A 308 25.25 -3.07 -8.96
N GLY A 309 24.54 -3.76 -8.05
CA GLY A 309 24.05 -5.12 -8.28
C GLY A 309 22.84 -5.19 -9.22
N ASP A 310 22.13 -4.08 -9.39
CA ASP A 310 20.93 -4.00 -10.24
C ASP A 310 21.28 -3.68 -11.70
N LEU A 311 22.56 -3.37 -11.96
CA LEU A 311 23.07 -2.93 -13.24
C LEU A 311 23.78 -4.07 -13.98
N SER A 312 23.44 -4.26 -15.25
CA SER A 312 24.09 -5.25 -16.11
C SER A 312 25.57 -4.91 -16.32
N THR A 313 26.39 -5.96 -16.44
CA THR A 313 27.79 -5.84 -16.86
C THR A 313 27.93 -5.72 -18.37
N ASN A 314 26.85 -5.96 -19.12
CA ASN A 314 26.78 -5.75 -20.56
C ASN A 314 26.47 -4.27 -20.87
N ALA A 315 27.29 -3.64 -21.70
CA ALA A 315 27.18 -2.22 -22.02
C ALA A 315 25.86 -1.83 -22.73
N GLU A 316 25.30 -2.68 -23.59
CA GLU A 316 24.05 -2.37 -24.31
C GLU A 316 22.84 -2.43 -23.36
N GLU A 317 22.77 -3.46 -22.51
CA GLU A 317 21.70 -3.60 -21.51
C GLU A 317 21.80 -2.53 -20.44
N LEU A 318 23.02 -2.18 -20.02
CA LEU A 318 23.30 -1.13 -19.05
C LEU A 318 22.80 0.24 -19.55
N ASP A 319 23.02 0.57 -20.82
CA ASP A 319 22.57 1.83 -21.41
C ASP A 319 21.04 1.94 -21.40
N VAL A 320 20.35 0.84 -21.71
CA VAL A 320 18.88 0.76 -21.63
C VAL A 320 18.38 0.88 -20.19
N GLN A 321 19.00 0.17 -19.24
CA GLN A 321 18.63 0.22 -17.82
C GLN A 321 18.81 1.61 -17.22
N LEU A 322 19.96 2.26 -17.48
CA LEU A 322 20.24 3.61 -17.01
C LEU A 322 19.28 4.62 -17.66
N THR A 323 19.10 4.57 -18.97
CA THR A 323 18.15 5.47 -19.66
C THR A 323 16.74 5.37 -19.08
N ARG A 324 16.30 4.15 -18.74
CA ARG A 324 15.01 3.92 -18.07
C ARG A 324 14.98 4.50 -16.65
N ALA A 325 16.02 4.25 -15.85
CA ALA A 325 16.16 4.78 -14.48
C ALA A 325 16.06 6.32 -14.46
N PHE A 326 16.86 6.98 -15.29
CA PHE A 326 16.88 8.44 -15.39
C PHE A 326 15.54 9.03 -15.87
N ARG A 327 14.86 8.36 -16.81
CA ARG A 327 13.53 8.78 -17.27
C ARG A 327 12.50 8.71 -16.14
N ILE A 328 12.46 7.60 -15.41
CA ILE A 328 11.58 7.43 -14.25
C ILE A 328 11.86 8.50 -13.19
N ALA A 329 13.14 8.73 -12.87
CA ALA A 329 13.52 9.74 -11.90
C ALA A 329 13.10 11.16 -12.33
N SER A 330 13.29 11.50 -13.62
CA SER A 330 12.85 12.78 -14.17
C SER A 330 11.33 12.96 -14.13
N ASP A 331 10.57 11.94 -14.55
CA ASP A 331 9.10 11.97 -14.57
C ASP A 331 8.53 12.15 -13.15
N TRP A 332 9.16 11.52 -12.16
CA TRP A 332 8.73 11.59 -10.75
C TRP A 332 9.27 12.81 -10.01
N LYS A 333 10.13 13.62 -10.67
CA LYS A 333 10.97 14.65 -10.01
C LYS A 333 11.71 14.05 -8.81
N ALA A 334 12.10 12.78 -8.92
CA ALA A 334 12.76 12.03 -7.88
C ALA A 334 14.23 12.42 -7.79
N LEU A 335 14.78 12.23 -6.60
CA LEU A 335 16.23 12.16 -6.42
C LEU A 335 16.71 10.79 -6.91
N GLU A 336 17.88 10.73 -7.52
CA GLU A 336 18.46 9.47 -7.96
C GLU A 336 19.70 9.09 -7.14
N ARG A 337 19.83 7.83 -6.76
CA ARG A 337 21.01 7.28 -6.07
C ARG A 337 21.63 6.13 -6.86
N ASN A 338 22.93 6.15 -7.15
CA ASN A 338 23.59 5.08 -7.92
C ASN A 338 25.05 4.78 -7.52
N ARG A 339 25.62 3.67 -8.00
CA ARG A 339 27.00 3.20 -7.83
C ARG A 339 27.59 2.77 -9.21
N LEU A 340 28.74 3.34 -9.58
CA LEU A 340 29.16 3.62 -10.99
C LEU A 340 29.66 2.46 -11.88
N VAL A 341 29.47 2.64 -13.20
CA VAL A 341 30.09 1.93 -14.36
C VAL A 341 30.38 2.96 -15.49
N ALA A 342 31.35 2.72 -16.39
CA ALA A 342 31.91 3.70 -17.35
C ALA A 342 30.95 4.30 -18.41
N THR A 343 29.87 3.62 -18.81
CA THR A 343 28.88 4.11 -19.81
C THR A 343 28.05 5.31 -19.29
N PHE A 344 28.19 5.65 -18.02
CA PHE A 344 27.38 6.59 -17.24
C PHE A 344 27.66 8.09 -17.50
N LEU A 345 28.80 8.42 -18.11
CA LEU A 345 29.28 9.81 -18.27
C LEU A 345 28.37 10.69 -19.14
N ARG A 346 27.84 10.14 -20.24
CA ARG A 346 27.02 10.91 -21.18
C ARG A 346 25.67 11.28 -20.55
N THR A 347 25.09 10.38 -19.76
CA THR A 347 23.76 10.57 -19.18
C THR A 347 23.77 11.56 -18.01
N MET A 348 24.87 11.62 -17.24
CA MET A 348 25.08 12.65 -16.21
C MET A 348 25.05 14.09 -16.79
N GLU A 349 25.55 14.31 -18.00
CA GLU A 349 25.63 15.66 -18.60
C GLU A 349 24.26 16.29 -18.88
N TYR A 350 23.26 15.46 -19.16
CA TYR A 350 21.91 15.89 -19.56
C TYR A 350 20.87 15.62 -18.47
N TYR A 351 21.27 15.07 -17.32
CA TYR A 351 20.34 14.81 -16.24
C TYR A 351 19.85 16.13 -15.64
N ASN A 352 18.53 16.30 -15.64
CA ASN A 352 17.85 17.47 -15.11
C ASN A 352 17.19 17.13 -13.77
N GLY A 353 17.99 17.07 -12.71
CA GLY A 353 17.54 16.69 -11.37
C GLY A 353 18.64 16.76 -10.31
N ILE A 354 18.41 16.11 -9.16
CA ILE A 354 19.39 15.99 -8.09
C ILE A 354 19.86 14.53 -8.01
N PHE A 355 21.16 14.33 -8.14
CA PHE A 355 21.79 13.03 -8.25
C PHE A 355 22.77 12.80 -7.09
N PHE A 356 22.55 11.75 -6.30
CA PHE A 356 23.41 11.33 -5.19
C PHE A 356 24.25 10.10 -5.55
N LEU A 357 25.57 10.26 -5.61
CA LEU A 357 26.51 9.15 -5.67
C LEU A 357 26.93 8.76 -4.24
N THR A 358 26.85 7.48 -3.89
CA THR A 358 27.38 7.00 -2.60
C THR A 358 28.45 5.94 -2.82
N THR A 359 29.69 6.22 -2.42
CA THR A 359 30.82 5.29 -2.62
C THR A 359 31.65 5.13 -1.34
N ASN A 360 32.29 3.96 -1.19
CA ASN A 360 33.32 3.76 -0.17
C ASN A 360 34.75 3.92 -0.74
N MET A 361 34.89 4.06 -2.06
CA MET A 361 36.17 4.12 -2.78
C MET A 361 36.10 5.27 -3.80
N LEU A 362 36.48 6.48 -3.39
CA LEU A 362 36.52 7.64 -4.30
C LEU A 362 37.73 7.56 -5.25
N GLU A 363 38.83 6.97 -4.80
CA GLU A 363 40.09 6.86 -5.54
C GLU A 363 39.97 6.08 -6.86
N ASN A 364 38.87 5.34 -7.05
CA ASN A 364 38.60 4.57 -8.25
C ASN A 364 37.82 5.36 -9.32
N PHE A 365 37.57 6.65 -9.10
CA PHE A 365 36.86 7.50 -10.05
C PHE A 365 37.84 8.04 -11.09
N ASP A 366 37.45 7.96 -12.37
CA ASP A 366 38.14 8.65 -13.44
C ASP A 366 37.97 10.18 -13.31
N GLU A 367 38.96 10.94 -13.73
CA GLU A 367 39.01 12.41 -13.71
C GLU A 367 37.78 13.01 -14.42
N ALA A 368 37.35 12.39 -15.52
CA ALA A 368 36.13 12.77 -16.23
C ALA A 368 34.86 12.72 -15.35
N ILE A 369 34.74 11.77 -14.42
CA ILE A 369 33.59 11.69 -13.52
C ILE A 369 33.69 12.77 -12.45
N LEU A 370 34.90 13.00 -11.92
CA LEU A 370 35.15 14.00 -10.87
C LEU A 370 34.82 15.42 -11.35
N ASP A 371 35.17 15.77 -12.59
CA ASP A 371 34.88 17.08 -13.18
C ASP A 371 33.37 17.39 -13.32
N ARG A 372 32.51 16.37 -13.29
CA ARG A 372 31.06 16.50 -13.38
C ARG A 372 30.37 16.54 -12.02
N ILE A 373 31.09 16.30 -10.93
CA ILE A 373 30.56 16.31 -9.56
C ILE A 373 30.67 17.73 -8.98
N GLN A 374 29.52 18.37 -8.73
CA GLN A 374 29.48 19.73 -8.15
C GLN A 374 29.84 19.75 -6.67
N LEU A 375 29.50 18.70 -5.91
CA LEU A 375 29.86 18.58 -4.50
C LEU A 375 30.44 17.21 -4.21
N ASN A 376 31.70 17.19 -3.75
CA ASN A 376 32.33 15.99 -3.24
C ASN A 376 32.46 16.08 -1.71
N LEU A 377 31.68 15.28 -1.00
CA LEU A 377 31.53 15.36 0.44
C LEU A 377 32.05 14.10 1.12
N ARG A 378 33.13 14.29 1.87
CA ARG A 378 33.79 13.25 2.65
C ARG A 378 33.09 13.05 4.00
N TYR A 379 32.83 11.79 4.35
CA TYR A 379 32.44 11.34 5.67
C TYR A 379 33.63 10.69 6.34
N ASP A 380 33.96 11.15 7.54
CA ASP A 380 34.94 10.50 8.39
C ASP A 380 34.24 9.61 9.43
N ASN A 381 35.03 8.91 10.24
CA ASN A 381 34.49 8.13 11.34
C ASN A 381 33.83 9.06 12.37
N LEU A 382 32.76 8.57 13.01
CA LEU A 382 32.10 9.31 14.07
C LEU A 382 33.07 9.47 15.24
N ASN A 383 33.24 10.68 15.76
CA ASN A 383 33.98 10.92 16.99
C ASN A 383 33.09 10.68 18.24
N PRO A 384 33.62 10.74 19.47
CA PRO A 384 32.83 10.46 20.68
C PRO A 384 31.57 11.33 20.80
N SER A 385 31.66 12.63 20.52
CA SER A 385 30.52 13.55 20.56
C SER A 385 29.43 13.17 19.57
N ALA A 386 29.81 12.82 18.33
CA ALA A 386 28.89 12.35 17.31
C ALA A 386 28.25 11.00 17.70
N ARG A 387 29.03 10.05 18.23
CA ARG A 387 28.51 8.75 18.70
C ARG A 387 27.52 8.92 19.85
N ARG A 388 27.78 9.84 20.79
CA ARG A 388 26.84 10.19 21.87
C ARG A 388 25.48 10.60 21.31
N LYS A 389 25.44 11.56 20.38
CA LYS A 389 24.20 12.01 19.74
C LYS A 389 23.45 10.86 19.04
N VAL A 390 24.18 9.98 18.37
CA VAL A 390 23.59 8.81 17.69
C VAL A 390 23.01 7.81 18.70
N PHE A 391 23.69 7.58 19.84
CA PHE A 391 23.15 6.77 20.93
C PHE A 391 21.89 7.39 21.54
N GLU A 392 21.92 8.68 21.88
CA GLU A 392 20.78 9.41 22.44
C GLU A 392 19.54 9.26 21.55
N HIS A 393 19.70 9.46 20.24
CA HIS A 393 18.61 9.31 19.28
C HIS A 393 17.98 7.92 19.29
N PHE A 394 18.77 6.86 19.14
CA PHE A 394 18.22 5.50 19.12
C PHE A 394 17.67 5.04 20.47
N LEU A 395 18.23 5.56 21.58
CA LEU A 395 17.73 5.27 22.93
C LEU A 395 16.38 5.96 23.19
N GLU A 396 16.19 7.18 22.67
CA GLU A 396 14.91 7.89 22.73
C GLU A 396 13.83 7.16 21.91
N GLU A 397 14.18 6.70 20.70
CA GLU A 397 13.27 5.93 19.82
C GLU A 397 12.68 4.70 20.53
N VAL A 398 13.51 3.98 21.30
CA VAL A 398 13.08 2.79 22.05
C VAL A 398 12.62 3.10 23.49
N LYS A 399 12.52 4.39 23.86
CA LYS A 399 12.14 4.85 25.21
C LYS A 399 12.98 4.22 26.33
N ALA A 400 14.28 4.12 26.11
CA ALA A 400 15.21 3.55 27.07
C ALA A 400 15.41 4.45 28.30
N CYS A 401 15.70 3.84 29.45
CA CYS A 401 16.08 4.52 30.68
C CYS A 401 17.58 4.28 30.94
N VAL A 402 18.42 5.15 30.39
CA VAL A 402 19.89 5.09 30.48
C VAL A 402 20.39 6.45 30.97
N ALA A 403 21.29 6.46 31.96
CA ALA A 403 21.86 7.70 32.47
C ALA A 403 22.85 8.31 31.47
N GLU A 404 22.94 9.65 31.41
CA GLU A 404 23.87 10.35 30.51
C GLU A 404 25.33 9.88 30.69
N THR A 405 25.73 9.58 31.93
CA THR A 405 27.07 9.07 32.23
C THR A 405 27.36 7.71 31.60
N ASP A 406 26.35 6.85 31.45
CA ASP A 406 26.52 5.58 30.75
C ASP A 406 26.62 5.80 29.23
N ILE A 407 25.86 6.74 28.69
CA ILE A 407 25.92 7.11 27.26
C ILE A 407 27.30 7.66 26.92
N GLU A 408 27.89 8.50 27.77
CA GLU A 408 29.27 8.98 27.62
C GLU A 408 30.27 7.83 27.54
N ILE A 409 30.14 6.82 28.42
CA ILE A 409 31.01 5.63 28.39
C ILE A 409 30.82 4.83 27.09
N PHE A 410 29.58 4.63 26.64
CA PHE A 410 29.32 3.88 25.41
C PHE A 410 29.82 4.63 24.16
N ALA A 411 29.78 5.97 24.19
CA ALA A 411 30.25 6.82 23.12
C ALA A 411 31.78 6.80 22.95
N GLU A 412 32.55 6.37 23.95
CA GLU A 412 34.01 6.16 23.81
C GLU A 412 34.35 4.94 22.94
N ILE A 413 33.41 4.01 22.76
CA ILE A 413 33.63 2.82 21.93
C ILE A 413 33.57 3.23 20.45
N ALA A 414 34.63 2.92 19.69
CA ALA A 414 34.76 3.26 18.28
C ALA A 414 33.77 2.45 17.40
N LEU A 415 32.52 2.91 17.38
CA LEU A 415 31.41 2.32 16.62
C LEU A 415 30.92 3.30 15.53
N ASN A 416 30.56 2.76 14.37
CA ASN A 416 29.81 3.52 13.37
C ASN A 416 28.30 3.53 13.69
N GLY A 417 27.54 4.40 13.02
CA GLY A 417 26.11 4.58 13.32
C GLY A 417 25.28 3.31 13.11
N ARG A 418 25.64 2.47 12.13
CA ARG A 418 24.97 1.17 11.91
C ARG A 418 25.22 0.21 13.07
N GLN A 419 26.45 0.15 13.58
CA GLN A 419 26.79 -0.68 14.73
C GLN A 419 26.05 -0.19 15.98
N ILE A 420 26.00 1.12 16.23
CA ILE A 420 25.24 1.69 17.36
C ILE A 420 23.77 1.28 17.30
N LYS A 421 23.11 1.45 16.14
CA LYS A 421 21.71 1.02 15.93
C LYS A 421 21.52 -0.47 16.25
N ASN A 422 22.44 -1.32 15.78
CA ASN A 422 22.36 -2.75 16.04
C ASN A 422 22.50 -3.08 17.52
N ILE A 423 23.44 -2.43 18.24
CA ILE A 423 23.62 -2.61 19.68
C ILE A 423 22.36 -2.22 20.45
N VAL A 424 21.77 -1.05 20.15
CA VAL A 424 20.53 -0.58 20.81
C VAL A 424 19.38 -1.54 20.52
N LYS A 425 19.24 -2.03 19.28
CA LYS A 425 18.20 -2.99 18.90
C LYS A 425 18.35 -4.33 19.63
N ILE A 426 19.57 -4.85 19.78
CA ILE A 426 19.82 -6.07 20.55
C ILE A 426 19.44 -5.85 22.01
N ALA A 427 19.88 -4.74 22.61
CA ALA A 427 19.56 -4.40 24.00
C ALA A 427 18.05 -4.24 24.23
N TYR A 428 17.33 -3.66 23.27
CA TYR A 428 15.87 -3.56 23.29
C TYR A 428 15.22 -4.94 23.29
N ASN A 429 15.63 -5.84 22.40
CA ASN A 429 15.08 -7.20 22.33
C ASN A 429 15.33 -8.00 23.61
N VAL A 430 16.54 -7.88 24.20
CA VAL A 430 16.86 -8.52 25.48
C VAL A 430 15.93 -7.99 26.58
N ALA A 431 15.73 -6.67 26.67
CA ALA A 431 14.84 -6.06 27.64
C ALA A 431 13.38 -6.53 27.46
N MET A 432 12.90 -6.64 26.22
CA MET A 432 11.56 -7.13 25.91
C MET A 432 11.35 -8.59 26.33
N CYS A 433 12.34 -9.46 26.13
CA CYS A 433 12.28 -10.84 26.63
C CYS A 433 12.17 -10.91 28.16
N GLU A 434 12.75 -9.93 28.86
CA GLU A 434 12.68 -9.80 30.32
C GLU A 434 11.43 -9.05 30.80
N ASN A 435 10.55 -8.60 29.89
CA ASN A 435 9.40 -7.72 30.17
C ASN A 435 9.81 -6.41 30.90
N MET A 436 10.98 -5.87 30.56
CA MET A 436 11.53 -4.66 31.15
C MET A 436 11.78 -3.58 30.10
N THR A 437 11.89 -2.32 30.54
CA THR A 437 12.39 -1.23 29.69
C THR A 437 13.89 -1.36 29.47
N THR A 438 14.38 -0.89 28.31
CA THR A 438 15.81 -0.91 28.01
C THR A 438 16.59 -0.06 29.00
N ARG A 439 17.66 -0.61 29.58
CA ARG A 439 18.53 0.02 30.59
C ARG A 439 19.99 -0.17 30.22
N ALA A 440 20.89 0.55 30.89
CA ALA A 440 22.33 0.49 30.63
C ALA A 440 22.89 -0.94 30.65
N ASN A 441 22.41 -1.81 31.54
CA ASN A 441 22.86 -3.21 31.60
C ASN A 441 22.57 -4.00 30.32
N HIS A 442 21.41 -3.79 29.68
CA HIS A 442 21.08 -4.45 28.42
C HIS A 442 22.01 -3.98 27.29
N ILE A 443 22.39 -2.70 27.28
CA ILE A 443 23.38 -2.15 26.34
C ILE A 443 24.76 -2.76 26.59
N ARG A 444 25.18 -2.87 27.86
CA ARG A 444 26.44 -3.54 28.24
C ARG A 444 26.46 -5.00 27.79
N THR A 445 25.36 -5.72 27.95
CA THR A 445 25.21 -7.10 27.46
C THR A 445 25.34 -7.17 25.94
N ALA A 446 24.65 -6.28 25.21
CA ALA A 446 24.71 -6.24 23.75
C ALA A 446 26.11 -5.91 23.23
N LEU A 447 26.81 -4.94 23.83
CA LEU A 447 28.19 -4.58 23.51
C LEU A 447 29.15 -5.75 23.75
N THR A 448 29.05 -6.40 24.91
CA THR A 448 29.90 -7.54 25.27
C THR A 448 29.66 -8.73 24.33
N ALA A 449 28.39 -9.02 24.00
CA ALA A 449 28.03 -10.10 23.07
C ALA A 449 28.56 -9.86 21.64
N ASN A 450 28.77 -8.60 21.24
CA ASN A 450 29.38 -8.23 19.97
C ASN A 450 30.92 -8.05 20.07
N GLY A 451 31.52 -8.47 21.17
CA GLY A 451 32.98 -8.47 21.36
C GLY A 451 33.59 -7.10 21.69
N HIS A 452 32.78 -6.11 22.07
CA HIS A 452 33.29 -4.78 22.45
C HIS A 452 33.68 -4.75 23.92
N SER A 453 34.87 -4.19 24.20
CA SER A 453 35.32 -3.91 25.56
C SER A 453 34.78 -2.56 26.04
N ILE A 454 34.19 -2.52 27.24
CA ILE A 454 33.57 -1.32 27.78
C ILE A 454 34.56 -0.61 28.71
N PRO A 455 34.88 0.68 28.49
CA PRO A 455 35.79 1.43 29.34
C PRO A 455 35.29 1.54 30.78
N THR A 456 36.20 1.45 31.75
CA THR A 456 35.92 1.53 33.19
C THR A 456 35.99 2.96 33.76
N GLN A 457 36.55 3.93 33.04
CA GLN A 457 36.62 5.36 33.40
C GLN A 457 36.62 6.27 32.16
N VAL A 458 35.92 7.42 32.25
CA VAL A 458 35.86 8.46 31.20
C VAL A 458 37.10 9.35 31.29
N THR A 459 37.91 9.41 30.24
CA THR A 459 39.01 10.37 30.14
C THR A 459 38.47 11.57 29.36
N ARG A 460 38.25 12.72 30.04
CA ARG A 460 37.73 13.93 29.38
C ARG A 460 38.74 14.45 28.36
N LEU A 461 38.45 14.29 27.08
CA LEU A 461 39.04 15.09 26.00
C LEU A 461 37.98 16.08 25.52
N SER A 462 38.26 17.35 25.76
CA SER A 462 37.47 18.49 25.27
C SER A 462 37.93 18.81 23.86
N ASP A 463 37.14 18.45 22.85
CA ASP A 463 37.16 19.11 21.55
C ASP A 463 35.75 19.03 20.92
N ASP A 464 35.19 20.20 20.60
CA ASP A 464 33.80 20.45 20.18
C ASP A 464 33.60 20.32 18.65
N THR A 465 34.48 19.62 17.95
CA THR A 465 34.31 19.31 16.53
C THR A 465 33.54 18.00 16.41
N LEU A 466 32.72 17.83 15.36
CA LEU A 466 31.91 16.61 15.13
C LEU A 466 32.65 15.53 14.32
N TYR A 467 33.80 15.89 13.75
CA TYR A 467 34.65 15.07 12.88
C TYR A 467 36.12 15.44 13.16
N ASP A 468 37.01 14.45 13.06
CA ASP A 468 38.47 14.64 13.08
C ASP A 468 39.04 14.64 11.66
#